data_AF-A0A512HBK1-F1
#
_entry.id   AF-A0A512HBK1-F1
#
_cell.length_a   1.000
_cell.length_b   1.000
_cell.length_c   1.000
_cell.angle_alpha   90.00
_cell.angle_beta   90.00
_cell.angle_gamma   90.00
#
_symmetry.space_group_name_H-M   'P 1'
#
loop_
_entity.id
_entity.type
_entity.pdbx_description
1 polymer ?
#
loop_
_entity_poly.entity_id
_entity_poly.type
_entity_poly.pdbx_seq_one_letter_code
_entity_poly.pdbx_strand_id
1 'polypeptide(L)'
;MSAPDPLEIIESRLVRALHDRVVLGETDHPAVLSTWVAICGDVPDSTILCELPPILGRLAREEGGEAALAGAGLIPAAGSRPLFWQALAARVASHVRRLDDAARDSGAPSPALMPPQMASARAQVAVLHRQMMTLVDAAFAVEAERERLVAETERLEAELAALSAEIGDAITGVLDNQADAPRALARLAEAVGLDSAASALRRLPRLPFASPLPPPPREARPARMRLSPPPGTPRTPRPLPKPVALPPLALPGTL
;
A
#
# COMPACT_ATOMS: atom_id res chain seq x y z
N MET A 1 1.87 21.15 20.40
CA MET A 1 2.32 20.06 21.29
C MET A 1 3.62 20.54 21.92
N SER A 2 3.67 20.71 23.25
CA SER A 2 4.92 21.10 23.92
C SER A 2 5.94 19.99 23.75
N ALA A 3 7.20 20.33 23.48
CA ALA A 3 8.26 19.33 23.53
C ALA A 3 8.29 18.74 24.96
N PRO A 4 8.40 17.40 25.10
CA PRO A 4 8.52 16.76 26.41
C PRO A 4 9.74 17.32 27.16
N ASP A 5 9.59 17.52 28.47
CA ASP A 5 10.66 18.02 29.32
C ASP A 5 11.83 17.00 29.27
N PRO A 6 13.07 17.43 28.96
CA PRO A 6 14.23 16.54 28.98
C PRO A 6 14.38 15.78 30.30
N LEU A 7 13.92 16.33 31.41
CA LEU A 7 13.92 15.68 32.72
C LEU A 7 13.02 14.45 32.76
N GLU A 8 11.78 14.59 32.28
CA GLU A 8 10.82 13.50 32.21
C GLU A 8 11.33 12.37 31.30
N ILE A 9 12.05 12.72 30.23
CA ILE A 9 12.67 11.74 29.33
C ILE A 9 13.78 10.96 30.04
N ILE A 10 14.69 11.62 30.76
CA ILE A 10 15.76 10.95 31.51
C ILE A 10 15.15 10.03 32.57
N GLU A 11 14.21 10.56 33.36
CA GLU A 11 13.55 9.82 34.44
C GLU A 11 12.83 8.58 33.90
N SER A 12 12.05 8.72 32.82
CA SER A 12 11.35 7.60 32.18
C SER A 12 12.31 6.52 31.67
N ARG A 13 13.43 6.92 31.05
CA ARG A 13 14.46 5.98 30.55
C ARG A 13 15.18 5.29 31.69
N LEU A 14 15.47 6.00 32.76
CA LEU A 14 16.12 5.46 33.95
C LEU A 14 15.22 4.44 34.65
N VAL A 15 13.94 4.77 34.87
CA VAL A 15 12.94 3.85 35.43
C VAL A 15 12.85 2.56 34.60
N ARG A 16 12.82 2.69 33.27
CA ARG A 16 12.84 1.53 32.37
C ARG A 16 14.12 0.69 32.54
N ALA A 17 15.30 1.32 32.58
CA ALA A 17 16.56 0.61 32.77
C ALA A 17 16.64 -0.12 34.13
N LEU A 18 16.08 0.48 35.18
CA LEU A 18 15.96 -0.15 36.50
C LEU A 18 15.00 -1.34 36.48
N HIS A 19 13.88 -1.23 35.77
CA HIS A 19 12.95 -2.34 35.58
C HIS A 19 13.59 -3.53 34.85
N ASP A 20 14.40 -3.24 33.82
CA ASP A 20 15.17 -4.23 33.05
C ASP A 20 16.38 -4.80 33.83
N ARG A 21 16.57 -4.38 35.10
CA ARG A 21 17.67 -4.78 36.00
C ARG A 21 19.07 -4.56 35.40
N VAL A 22 19.23 -3.47 34.66
CA VAL A 22 20.52 -3.10 34.06
C VAL A 22 21.48 -2.64 35.17
N VAL A 23 22.72 -3.15 35.15
CA VAL A 23 23.77 -2.73 36.09
C VAL A 23 24.30 -1.37 35.66
N LEU A 24 24.13 -0.36 36.52
CA LEU A 24 24.47 1.04 36.24
C LEU A 24 25.55 1.61 37.18
N GLY A 25 25.84 0.93 38.29
CA GLY A 25 26.81 1.37 39.30
C GLY A 25 28.28 1.25 38.90
N GLU A 26 28.62 0.32 38.01
CA GLU A 26 30.00 0.00 37.63
C GLU A 26 30.54 0.96 36.56
N THR A 27 30.68 2.23 36.93
CA THR A 27 31.09 3.30 36.01
C THR A 27 32.53 3.19 35.49
N ASP A 28 33.32 2.25 36.01
CA ASP A 28 34.63 1.88 35.47
C ASP A 28 34.55 1.17 34.13
N HIS A 29 33.41 0.53 33.83
CA HIS A 29 33.19 -0.14 32.56
C HIS A 29 32.65 0.82 31.49
N PRO A 30 33.29 0.93 30.32
CA PRO A 30 32.85 1.84 29.25
C PRO A 30 31.47 1.48 28.69
N ALA A 31 31.08 0.20 28.75
CA ALA A 31 29.76 -0.25 28.35
C ALA A 31 28.66 0.35 29.24
N VAL A 32 28.88 0.41 30.56
CA VAL A 32 27.95 1.01 31.52
C VAL A 32 27.83 2.51 31.28
N LEU A 33 28.94 3.20 31.01
CA LEU A 33 28.91 4.62 30.63
C LEU A 33 28.16 4.84 29.31
N SER A 34 28.26 3.93 28.34
CA SER A 34 27.49 3.99 27.09
C SER A 34 25.99 3.82 27.35
N THR A 35 25.60 2.96 28.30
CA THR A 35 24.21 2.85 28.75
C THR A 35 23.72 4.14 29.41
N TRP A 36 24.55 4.77 30.25
CA TRP A 36 24.24 6.08 30.82
C TRP A 36 24.03 7.16 29.76
N VAL A 37 24.86 7.19 28.71
CA VAL A 37 24.67 8.08 27.56
C VAL A 37 23.32 7.82 26.87
N ALA A 38 22.92 6.55 26.71
CA ALA A 38 21.62 6.22 26.14
C ALA A 38 20.44 6.67 27.02
N ILE A 39 20.59 6.58 28.35
CA ILE A 39 19.59 7.08 29.32
C ILE A 39 19.51 8.61 29.25
N CYS A 40 20.65 9.31 29.34
CA CYS A 40 20.72 10.77 29.31
C CYS A 40 20.32 11.37 27.95
N GLY A 41 20.56 10.67 26.84
CA GLY A 41 20.25 11.16 25.50
C GLY A 41 21.04 12.41 25.12
N ASP A 42 20.37 13.36 24.45
CA ASP A 42 20.95 14.62 23.96
C ASP A 42 20.97 15.74 25.00
N VAL A 43 20.89 15.38 26.28
CA VAL A 43 20.81 16.36 27.36
C VAL A 43 22.20 16.96 27.61
N PRO A 44 22.33 18.31 27.71
CA PRO A 44 23.62 18.94 27.91
C PRO A 44 24.27 18.52 29.22
N ASP A 45 25.60 18.55 29.24
CA ASP A 45 26.42 18.12 30.38
C ASP A 45 26.08 18.86 31.69
N SER A 46 25.77 20.16 31.60
CA SER A 46 25.31 20.98 32.72
C SER A 46 24.01 20.46 33.33
N THR A 47 23.06 20.03 32.50
CA THR A 47 21.79 19.44 32.95
C THR A 47 22.03 18.06 33.57
N ILE A 48 22.90 17.23 33.00
CA ILE A 48 23.26 15.93 33.61
C ILE A 48 23.85 16.13 35.02
N LEU A 49 24.76 17.09 35.17
CA LEU A 49 25.40 17.42 36.45
C LEU A 49 24.40 17.87 37.53
N CYS A 50 23.45 18.73 37.14
CA CYS A 50 22.51 19.32 38.08
C CYS A 50 21.31 18.42 38.40
N GLU A 51 20.83 17.66 37.42
CA GLU A 51 19.49 17.06 37.47
C GLU A 51 19.52 15.55 37.71
N LEU A 52 20.61 14.86 37.35
CA LEU A 52 20.71 13.43 37.61
C LEU A 52 20.71 13.10 39.12
N PRO A 53 21.46 13.81 39.99
CA PRO A 53 21.40 13.54 41.44
C PRO A 53 20.01 13.73 42.07
N PRO A 54 19.25 14.81 41.82
CA PRO A 54 17.91 14.95 42.37
C PRO A 54 16.91 13.93 41.79
N ILE A 55 17.02 13.54 40.51
CA ILE A 55 16.21 12.44 39.94
C ILE A 55 16.46 11.15 40.73
N LEU A 56 17.72 10.76 40.91
CA LEU A 56 18.08 9.56 41.71
C LEU A 56 17.58 9.66 43.15
N GLY A 57 17.65 10.87 43.74
CA GLY A 57 17.11 11.13 45.07
C GLY A 57 15.58 11.09 45.15
N ARG A 58 14.84 11.40 44.08
CA ARG A 58 13.40 11.20 43.99
C ARG A 58 13.08 9.71 43.87
N LEU A 59 13.69 9.01 42.91
CA LEU A 59 13.48 7.57 42.69
C LEU A 59 13.80 6.75 43.95
N ALA A 60 14.85 7.10 44.70
CA ALA A 60 15.18 6.44 45.96
C ALA A 60 14.09 6.57 47.05
N ARG A 61 13.23 7.60 46.97
CA ARG A 61 12.13 7.84 47.91
C ARG A 61 10.81 7.19 47.46
N GLU A 62 10.73 6.72 46.22
CA GLU A 62 9.56 6.02 45.70
C GLU A 62 9.48 4.58 46.25
N GLU A 63 8.26 4.04 46.28
CA GLU A 63 8.02 2.69 46.78
C GLU A 63 8.76 1.65 45.91
N GLY A 64 9.65 0.87 46.54
CA GLY A 64 10.49 -0.11 45.85
C GLY A 64 11.69 0.48 45.08
N GLY A 65 11.80 1.81 44.98
CA GLY A 65 12.88 2.47 44.24
C GLY A 65 14.26 2.24 44.85
N GLU A 66 14.37 2.20 46.18
CA GLU A 66 15.64 1.89 46.86
C GLU A 66 16.15 0.49 46.51
N ALA A 67 15.28 -0.52 46.48
CA ALA A 67 15.65 -1.88 46.09
C ALA A 67 16.05 -1.97 44.61
N ALA A 68 15.35 -1.25 43.74
CA ALA A 68 15.68 -1.17 42.31
C ALA A 68 17.04 -0.51 42.08
N LEU A 69 17.32 0.61 42.76
CA LEU A 69 18.61 1.30 42.70
C LEU A 69 19.75 0.45 43.29
N ALA A 70 19.49 -0.27 44.39
CA ALA A 70 20.46 -1.22 44.94
C ALA A 70 20.79 -2.34 43.96
N GLY A 71 19.77 -2.92 43.32
CA GLY A 71 19.94 -3.96 42.29
C GLY A 71 20.73 -3.49 41.07
N ALA A 72 20.63 -2.20 40.72
CA ALA A 72 21.42 -1.58 39.67
C ALA A 72 22.83 -1.13 40.11
N GLY A 73 23.19 -1.30 41.39
CA GLY A 73 24.48 -0.86 41.95
C GLY A 73 24.58 0.65 42.19
N LEU A 74 23.46 1.37 42.23
CA LEU A 74 23.41 2.84 42.40
C LEU A 74 23.32 3.29 43.86
N ILE A 75 23.38 2.34 44.79
CA ILE A 75 23.49 2.61 46.22
C ILE A 75 24.87 2.15 46.68
N PRO A 76 25.73 3.07 47.15
CA PRO A 76 27.07 2.70 47.58
C PRO A 76 26.99 1.84 48.86
N ALA A 77 27.84 0.81 48.94
CA ALA A 77 27.94 -0.02 50.14
C ALA A 77 28.49 0.75 51.36
N ALA A 78 29.27 1.81 51.12
CA ALA A 78 29.78 2.71 52.14
C ALA A 78 29.79 4.16 51.62
N GLY A 79 29.48 5.12 52.49
CA GLY A 79 29.54 6.55 52.19
C GLY A 79 28.19 7.23 51.97
N SER A 80 28.24 8.51 51.60
CA SER A 80 27.08 9.38 51.42
C SER A 80 26.47 9.21 50.03
N ARG A 81 25.18 8.83 49.95
CA ARG A 81 24.46 8.64 48.67
C ARG A 81 24.48 9.90 47.77
N PRO A 82 24.21 11.12 48.30
CA PRO A 82 24.31 12.33 47.49
C PRO A 82 25.67 12.55 46.84
N LEU A 83 26.76 12.30 47.57
CA LEU A 83 28.12 12.47 47.04
C LEU A 83 28.42 11.43 45.95
N PHE A 84 27.98 10.20 46.14
CA PHE A 84 28.10 9.15 45.13
C PHE A 84 27.33 9.52 43.85
N TRP A 85 26.09 9.99 43.95
CA TRP A 85 25.30 10.40 42.78
C TRP A 85 25.88 11.63 42.06
N GLN A 86 26.45 12.58 42.81
CA GLN A 86 27.17 13.71 42.22
C GLN A 86 28.42 13.25 41.46
N ALA A 87 29.21 12.35 42.03
CA ALA A 87 30.38 11.79 41.36
C ALA A 87 30.01 10.99 40.10
N LEU A 88 28.94 10.21 40.17
CA LEU A 88 28.35 9.51 39.03
C LEU A 88 27.96 10.48 37.92
N ALA A 89 27.20 11.53 38.24
CA ALA A 89 26.78 12.54 37.27
C ALA A 89 27.98 13.23 36.61
N ALA A 90 29.00 13.59 37.39
CA ALA A 90 30.25 14.16 36.87
C ALA A 90 30.98 13.22 35.90
N ARG A 91 31.00 11.93 36.22
CA ARG A 91 31.64 10.91 35.39
C ARG A 91 30.89 10.67 34.08
N VAL A 92 29.56 10.62 34.12
CA VAL A 92 28.71 10.50 32.92
C VAL A 92 28.86 11.74 32.05
N ALA A 93 28.75 12.94 32.61
CA ALA A 93 28.94 14.20 31.89
C ALA A 93 30.33 14.30 31.24
N SER A 94 31.39 13.90 31.96
CA SER A 94 32.75 13.84 31.41
C SER A 94 32.87 12.83 30.26
N HIS A 95 32.15 11.70 30.31
CA HIS A 95 32.14 10.73 29.23
C HIS A 95 31.40 11.24 27.98
N VAL A 96 30.22 11.86 28.15
CA VAL A 96 29.48 12.51 27.06
C VAL A 96 30.36 13.55 26.37
N ARG A 97 31.01 14.43 27.13
CA ARG A 97 31.91 15.44 26.58
C ARG A 97 33.06 14.83 25.78
N ARG A 98 33.69 13.76 26.29
CA ARG A 98 34.76 13.04 25.56
C ARG A 98 34.26 12.45 24.24
N LEU A 99 33.04 11.93 24.22
CA LEU A 99 32.44 11.39 23.00
C LEU A 99 32.12 12.50 21.98
N ASP A 100 31.66 13.65 22.44
CA ASP A 100 31.42 14.82 21.59
C ASP A 100 32.73 15.39 21.02
N ASP A 101 33.77 15.49 21.85
CA ASP A 101 35.09 15.94 21.41
C ASP A 101 35.67 14.98 20.36
N ALA A 102 35.57 13.66 20.59
CA ALA A 102 36.00 12.65 19.62
C ALA A 102 35.19 12.68 18.30
N ALA A 103 33.89 13.01 18.38
CA ALA A 103 33.04 13.18 17.20
C ALA A 103 33.45 14.43 16.40
N ARG A 104 33.74 15.55 17.07
CA ARG A 104 34.26 16.76 16.43
C ARG A 104 35.59 16.50 15.73
N ASP A 105 36.50 15.78 16.38
CA ASP A 105 37.83 15.48 15.83
C ASP A 105 37.77 14.55 14.61
N SER A 106 36.78 13.65 14.56
CA SER A 106 36.59 12.69 13.47
C SER A 106 35.67 13.19 12.34
N GLY A 107 35.03 14.35 12.51
CA GLY A 107 33.98 14.84 11.59
C GLY A 107 32.73 13.97 11.55
N ALA A 108 32.59 13.03 12.50
CA ALA A 108 31.42 12.16 12.61
C ALA A 108 30.28 12.89 13.35
N PRO A 109 29.00 12.58 13.07
CA PRO A 109 27.90 13.09 13.86
C PRO A 109 28.04 12.66 15.32
N SER A 110 27.71 13.54 16.27
CA SER A 110 27.81 13.24 17.71
C SER A 110 27.07 11.94 18.03
N PRO A 111 27.69 11.02 18.78
CA PRO A 111 27.09 9.74 19.15
C PRO A 111 25.88 9.91 20.08
N ALA A 112 25.67 11.07 20.72
CA ALA A 112 24.45 11.37 21.46
C ALA A 112 23.22 11.39 20.52
N LEU A 113 23.40 11.94 19.31
CA LEU A 113 22.35 12.08 18.29
C LEU A 113 22.06 10.79 17.51
N MET A 114 22.98 9.83 17.53
CA MET A 114 22.89 8.58 16.74
C MET A 114 21.73 7.66 17.19
N PRO A 115 21.57 7.30 18.48
CA PRO A 115 20.48 6.44 18.94
C PRO A 115 19.06 6.98 18.63
N PRO A 116 18.71 8.25 18.88
CA PRO A 116 17.37 8.75 18.59
C PRO A 116 17.13 8.90 17.07
N GLN A 117 18.13 9.31 16.29
CA GLN A 117 18.01 9.37 14.83
C GLN A 117 17.85 7.98 14.22
N MET A 118 18.59 6.98 14.69
CA MET A 118 18.42 5.59 14.25
C MET A 118 17.07 5.01 14.67
N ALA A 119 16.58 5.32 15.88
CA ALA A 119 15.26 4.91 16.32
C ALA A 119 14.15 5.55 15.47
N SER A 120 14.27 6.85 15.18
CA SER A 120 13.37 7.57 14.28
C SER A 120 13.41 6.99 12.86
N ALA A 121 14.60 6.74 12.31
CA ALA A 121 14.75 6.11 11.01
C ALA A 121 14.14 4.70 10.96
N ARG A 122 14.33 3.88 12.00
CA ARG A 122 13.69 2.56 12.11
C ARG A 122 12.17 2.66 12.19
N ALA A 123 11.65 3.63 12.93
CA ALA A 123 10.21 3.89 12.98
C ALA A 123 9.65 4.33 11.61
N GLN A 124 10.36 5.21 10.90
CA GLN A 124 9.99 5.63 9.54
C GLN A 124 10.00 4.46 8.57
N VAL A 125 11.02 3.60 8.61
CA VAL A 125 11.09 2.38 7.80
C VAL A 125 9.93 1.44 8.12
N ALA A 126 9.56 1.26 9.39
CA ALA A 126 8.43 0.43 9.77
C ALA A 126 7.07 1.00 9.30
N VAL A 127 6.92 2.33 9.26
CA VAL A 127 5.75 2.99 8.69
C VAL A 127 5.70 2.81 7.18
N LEU A 128 6.81 3.06 6.48
CA LEU A 128 6.90 2.88 5.03
C LEU A 128 6.65 1.42 4.62
N HIS A 129 7.18 0.46 5.38
CA HIS A 129 6.93 -0.96 5.14
C HIS A 129 5.44 -1.30 5.26
N ARG A 130 4.75 -0.79 6.30
CA ARG A 130 3.30 -0.98 6.44
C ARG A 130 2.52 -0.36 5.27
N GLN A 131 2.85 0.87 4.89
CA GLN A 131 2.22 1.53 3.74
C GLN A 131 2.43 0.75 2.44
N MET A 132 3.64 0.23 2.22
CA MET A 132 3.96 -0.61 1.06
C MET A 132 3.13 -1.89 1.05
N MET A 133 3.00 -2.58 2.18
CA MET A 133 2.14 -3.77 2.29
C MET A 133 0.68 -3.42 1.98
N THR A 134 0.15 -2.32 2.51
CA THR A 134 -1.22 -1.87 2.20
C THR A 134 -1.42 -1.57 0.70
N LEU A 135 -0.44 -0.97 0.04
CA LEU A 135 -0.50 -0.71 -1.40
C LEU A 135 -0.45 -2.01 -2.22
N VAL A 136 0.34 -3.00 -1.77
CA VAL A 136 0.41 -4.32 -2.40
C VAL A 136 -0.93 -5.05 -2.26
N ASP A 137 -1.53 -5.05 -1.07
CA ASP A 137 -2.85 -5.66 -0.83
C ASP A 137 -3.94 -4.99 -1.68
N ALA A 138 -3.92 -3.65 -1.76
CA ALA A 138 -4.82 -2.89 -2.62
C ALA A 138 -4.62 -3.22 -4.11
N ALA A 139 -3.38 -3.39 -4.56
CA ALA A 139 -3.09 -3.78 -5.94
C ALA A 139 -3.63 -5.17 -6.27
N PHE A 140 -3.49 -6.14 -5.35
CA PHE A 140 -4.09 -7.47 -5.52
C PHE A 140 -5.62 -7.43 -5.58
N ALA A 141 -6.26 -6.59 -4.76
CA ALA A 141 -7.71 -6.42 -4.81
C ALA A 141 -8.19 -5.82 -6.15
N VAL A 142 -7.45 -4.84 -6.68
CA VAL A 142 -7.74 -4.24 -7.99
C VAL A 142 -7.59 -5.27 -9.12
N GLU A 143 -6.54 -6.09 -9.08
CA GLU A 143 -6.33 -7.12 -10.10
C GLU A 143 -7.42 -8.21 -10.05
N ALA A 144 -7.86 -8.60 -8.86
CA ALA A 144 -8.98 -9.53 -8.70
C ALA A 144 -10.31 -8.97 -9.26
N GLU A 145 -10.61 -7.70 -9.01
CA GLU A 145 -11.78 -7.05 -9.61
C GLU A 145 -11.65 -6.90 -11.12
N ARG A 146 -10.44 -6.64 -11.63
CA ARG A 146 -10.17 -6.62 -13.08
C ARG A 146 -10.47 -7.99 -13.70
N GLU A 147 -9.98 -9.08 -13.12
CA GLU A 147 -10.24 -10.44 -13.62
C GLU A 147 -11.74 -10.76 -13.62
N ARG A 148 -12.45 -10.38 -12.56
CA ARG A 148 -13.91 -10.51 -12.47
C ARG A 148 -14.62 -9.75 -13.59
N LEU A 149 -14.26 -8.50 -13.83
CA LEU A 149 -14.85 -7.68 -14.89
C LEU A 149 -14.57 -8.23 -16.29
N VAL A 150 -13.37 -8.78 -16.53
CA VAL A 150 -13.03 -9.45 -17.78
C VAL A 150 -13.92 -10.66 -18.00
N ALA A 151 -14.07 -11.53 -16.99
CA ALA A 151 -14.95 -12.70 -17.08
C ALA A 151 -16.43 -12.32 -17.32
N GLU A 152 -16.90 -11.25 -16.67
CA GLU A 152 -18.25 -10.73 -16.90
C GLU A 152 -18.42 -10.15 -18.31
N THR A 153 -17.40 -9.48 -18.84
CA THR A 153 -17.41 -8.95 -20.21
C THR A 153 -17.45 -10.09 -21.23
N GLU A 154 -16.62 -11.12 -21.07
CA GLU A 154 -16.61 -12.31 -21.93
C GLU A 154 -17.96 -13.03 -21.91
N ARG A 155 -18.60 -13.13 -20.74
CA ARG A 155 -19.95 -13.68 -20.60
C ARG A 155 -20.99 -12.87 -21.38
N LEU A 156 -20.98 -11.55 -21.22
CA LEU A 156 -21.92 -10.66 -21.93
C LEU A 156 -21.69 -10.67 -23.45
N GLU A 157 -20.44 -10.75 -23.90
CA GLU A 157 -20.10 -10.90 -25.32
C GLU A 157 -20.64 -12.23 -25.89
N ALA A 158 -20.54 -13.33 -25.13
CA ALA A 158 -21.11 -14.61 -25.52
C ALA A 158 -22.66 -14.56 -25.57
N GLU A 159 -23.31 -13.91 -24.61
CA GLU A 159 -24.76 -13.70 -24.60
C GLU A 159 -25.22 -12.86 -25.80
N LEU A 160 -24.50 -11.77 -26.12
CA LEU A 160 -24.78 -10.95 -27.30
C LEU A 160 -24.58 -11.71 -28.61
N ALA A 161 -23.52 -12.51 -28.71
CA ALA A 161 -23.26 -13.35 -29.88
C ALA A 161 -24.39 -14.37 -30.08
N ALA A 162 -24.85 -15.03 -29.01
CA ALA A 162 -25.98 -15.96 -29.05
C ALA A 162 -27.27 -15.27 -29.52
N LEU A 163 -27.63 -14.12 -28.93
CA LEU A 163 -28.79 -13.33 -29.35
C LEU A 163 -28.69 -12.88 -30.81
N SER A 164 -27.50 -12.46 -31.25
CA SER A 164 -27.29 -12.06 -32.65
C SER A 164 -27.49 -13.22 -33.63
N ALA A 165 -27.07 -14.43 -33.25
CA ALA A 165 -27.29 -15.65 -34.03
C ALA A 165 -28.78 -16.01 -34.08
N GLU A 166 -29.48 -15.97 -32.94
CA GLU A 166 -30.93 -16.21 -32.88
C GLU A 166 -31.72 -15.24 -33.74
N ILE A 167 -31.35 -13.95 -33.72
CA ILE A 167 -31.92 -12.91 -34.58
C ILE A 167 -31.61 -13.22 -36.06
N GLY A 168 -30.37 -13.58 -36.39
CA GLY A 168 -29.95 -13.95 -37.73
C GLY A 168 -30.73 -15.14 -38.30
N ASP A 169 -30.92 -16.19 -37.49
CA ASP A 169 -31.70 -17.38 -37.82
C ASP A 169 -33.18 -17.02 -38.01
N ALA A 170 -33.74 -16.18 -37.13
CA ALA A 170 -35.12 -15.70 -37.25
C ALA A 170 -35.33 -14.88 -38.53
N ILE A 171 -34.40 -13.97 -38.86
CA ILE A 171 -34.45 -13.18 -40.11
C ILE A 171 -34.33 -14.09 -41.33
N THR A 172 -33.41 -15.06 -41.32
CA THR A 172 -33.24 -16.00 -42.44
C THR A 172 -34.52 -16.84 -42.63
N GLY A 173 -35.12 -17.33 -41.54
CA GLY A 173 -36.41 -18.00 -41.58
C GLY A 173 -37.56 -17.13 -42.13
N VAL A 174 -37.58 -15.83 -41.83
CA VAL A 174 -38.52 -14.85 -42.43
C VAL A 174 -38.31 -14.75 -43.95
N LEU A 175 -37.07 -14.66 -44.40
CA LEU A 175 -36.73 -14.49 -45.81
C LEU A 175 -37.03 -15.75 -46.64
N ASP A 176 -36.74 -16.93 -46.09
CA ASP A 176 -36.98 -18.22 -46.75
C ASP A 176 -38.47 -18.58 -46.79
N ASN A 177 -39.25 -18.19 -45.77
CA ASN A 177 -40.69 -18.45 -45.66
C ASN A 177 -41.49 -17.14 -45.61
N GLN A 178 -41.50 -16.39 -46.72
CA GLN A 178 -42.17 -15.09 -46.84
C GLN A 178 -43.65 -15.08 -46.42
N ALA A 179 -44.36 -16.22 -46.53
CA ALA A 179 -45.75 -16.35 -46.09
C ALA A 179 -45.94 -16.31 -44.57
N ASP A 180 -44.93 -16.70 -43.79
CA ASP A 180 -44.92 -16.68 -42.33
C ASP A 180 -44.08 -15.52 -41.75
N ALA A 181 -43.52 -14.66 -42.62
CA ALA A 181 -42.76 -13.46 -42.26
C ALA A 181 -43.39 -12.59 -41.16
N PRO A 182 -44.72 -12.29 -41.16
CA PRO A 182 -45.32 -11.47 -40.10
C PRO A 182 -45.23 -12.13 -38.72
N ARG A 183 -45.33 -13.46 -38.65
CA ARG A 183 -45.27 -14.22 -37.38
C ARG A 183 -43.85 -14.34 -36.85
N ALA A 184 -42.86 -14.50 -37.73
CA ALA A 184 -41.48 -14.57 -37.31
C ALA A 184 -40.93 -13.17 -36.91
N LEU A 185 -41.32 -12.10 -37.63
CA LEU A 185 -41.07 -10.71 -37.18
C LEU A 185 -41.74 -10.40 -35.84
N ALA A 186 -42.95 -10.93 -35.59
CA ALA A 186 -43.61 -10.75 -34.29
C ALA A 186 -42.84 -11.39 -33.13
N ARG A 187 -42.26 -12.58 -33.32
CA ARG A 187 -41.43 -13.25 -32.31
C ARG A 187 -40.15 -12.47 -32.03
N LEU A 188 -39.56 -11.91 -33.08
CA LEU A 188 -38.37 -11.07 -33.00
C LEU A 188 -38.66 -9.77 -32.24
N ALA A 189 -39.80 -9.13 -32.50
CA ALA A 189 -40.26 -7.97 -31.76
C ALA A 189 -40.48 -8.28 -30.26
N GLU A 190 -41.07 -9.45 -29.93
CA GLU A 190 -41.22 -9.91 -28.53
C GLU A 190 -39.87 -10.17 -27.85
N ALA A 191 -38.90 -10.78 -28.54
CA ALA A 191 -37.57 -11.05 -28.00
C ALA A 191 -36.81 -9.76 -27.63
N VAL A 192 -37.14 -8.63 -28.24
CA VAL A 192 -36.55 -7.30 -27.97
C VAL A 192 -37.46 -6.45 -27.04
N GLY A 193 -38.55 -7.01 -26.52
CA GLY A 193 -39.48 -6.33 -25.60
C GLY A 193 -40.43 -5.33 -26.27
N LEU A 194 -40.66 -5.45 -27.58
CA LEU A 194 -41.57 -4.61 -28.36
C LEU A 194 -42.97 -5.27 -28.48
N ASP A 195 -43.62 -5.51 -27.34
CA ASP A 195 -44.88 -6.28 -27.25
C ASP A 195 -46.03 -5.72 -28.11
N SER A 196 -46.10 -4.39 -28.24
CA SER A 196 -47.09 -3.71 -29.06
C SER A 196 -46.87 -3.94 -30.55
N ALA A 197 -45.61 -3.92 -31.00
CA ALA A 197 -45.22 -4.21 -32.37
C ALA A 197 -45.41 -5.70 -32.69
N ALA A 198 -45.05 -6.59 -31.76
CA ALA A 198 -45.29 -8.02 -31.87
C ALA A 198 -46.79 -8.34 -32.04
N SER A 199 -47.64 -7.70 -31.23
CA SER A 199 -49.09 -7.84 -31.30
C SER A 199 -49.66 -7.32 -32.63
N ALA A 200 -49.14 -6.22 -33.16
CA ALA A 200 -49.54 -5.67 -34.46
C ALA A 200 -49.15 -6.62 -35.61
N LEU A 201 -47.93 -7.14 -35.57
CA LEU A 201 -47.41 -8.08 -36.59
C LEU A 201 -48.19 -9.40 -36.62
N ARG A 202 -48.66 -9.90 -35.46
CA ARG A 202 -49.53 -11.09 -35.38
C ARG A 202 -50.91 -10.90 -36.03
N ARG A 203 -51.40 -9.65 -36.08
CA ARG A 203 -52.71 -9.32 -36.66
C ARG A 203 -52.67 -9.15 -38.17
N LEU A 204 -51.48 -9.07 -38.78
CA LEU A 204 -51.36 -9.00 -40.22
C LEU A 204 -51.82 -10.32 -40.86
N PRO A 205 -52.68 -10.27 -41.89
CA PRO A 205 -53.07 -11.47 -42.62
C PRO A 205 -51.85 -12.10 -43.28
N ARG A 206 -51.82 -13.43 -43.36
CA ARG A 206 -50.78 -14.16 -44.10
C ARG A 206 -50.78 -13.64 -45.54
N LEU A 207 -49.61 -13.18 -45.99
CA LEU A 207 -49.49 -12.67 -47.36
C LEU A 207 -49.85 -13.80 -48.32
N PRO A 208 -50.81 -13.59 -49.24
CA PRO A 208 -51.14 -14.60 -50.23
C PRO A 208 -49.91 -14.82 -51.10
N PHE A 209 -49.47 -16.08 -51.20
CA PHE A 209 -48.36 -16.47 -52.04
C PHE A 209 -48.65 -16.01 -53.48
N ALA A 210 -47.89 -15.03 -53.97
CA ALA A 210 -47.72 -14.89 -55.41
C ALA A 210 -46.89 -16.10 -55.84
N SER A 211 -47.44 -16.87 -56.78
CA SER A 211 -46.85 -18.06 -57.39
C SER A 211 -45.33 -17.90 -57.58
N PRO A 212 -44.51 -18.94 -57.34
CA PRO A 212 -43.07 -18.85 -57.58
C PRO A 212 -42.84 -18.34 -59.00
N LEU A 213 -42.17 -17.18 -59.11
CA LEU A 213 -41.71 -16.69 -60.39
C LEU A 213 -40.94 -17.84 -61.08
N PRO A 214 -41.18 -18.09 -62.37
CA PRO A 214 -40.41 -19.09 -63.10
C PRO A 214 -38.92 -18.79 -62.93
N PRO A 215 -38.08 -19.82 -62.77
CA PRO A 215 -36.66 -19.63 -62.56
C PRO A 215 -36.11 -18.74 -63.69
N PRO A 216 -35.26 -17.75 -63.38
CA PRO A 216 -34.65 -16.95 -64.42
C PRO A 216 -33.93 -17.89 -65.40
N PRO A 217 -33.99 -17.63 -66.72
CA PRO A 217 -33.26 -18.42 -67.69
C PRO A 217 -31.79 -18.49 -67.26
N ARG A 218 -31.25 -19.70 -67.20
CA ARG A 218 -29.83 -19.94 -66.92
C ARG A 218 -29.01 -19.26 -68.02
N GLU A 219 -28.63 -18.01 -67.81
CA GLU A 219 -27.55 -17.41 -68.58
C GLU A 219 -26.27 -18.19 -68.28
N ALA A 220 -25.65 -18.66 -69.36
CA ALA A 220 -24.41 -19.41 -69.32
C ALA A 220 -23.36 -18.62 -68.56
N ARG A 221 -22.93 -19.16 -67.41
CA ARG A 221 -21.80 -18.62 -66.65
C ARG A 221 -20.61 -18.44 -67.59
N PRO A 222 -20.07 -17.22 -67.78
CA PRO A 222 -18.76 -17.08 -68.39
C PRO A 222 -17.75 -17.80 -67.50
N ALA A 223 -16.85 -18.55 -68.13
CA ALA A 223 -15.80 -19.30 -67.48
C ALA A 223 -15.04 -18.41 -66.49
N ARG A 224 -15.08 -18.78 -65.20
CA ARG A 224 -14.25 -18.17 -64.16
C ARG A 224 -12.77 -18.32 -64.57
N MET A 225 -12.18 -17.25 -65.09
CA MET A 225 -10.74 -17.07 -65.06
C MET A 225 -10.28 -17.17 -63.60
N ARG A 226 -9.42 -18.14 -63.33
CA ARG A 226 -8.68 -18.25 -62.07
C ARG A 226 -7.77 -17.02 -61.95
N LEU A 227 -8.21 -16.03 -61.19
CA LEU A 227 -7.29 -15.02 -60.67
C LEU A 227 -6.54 -15.64 -59.49
N SER A 228 -5.23 -15.77 -59.68
CA SER A 228 -4.28 -16.18 -58.65
C SER A 228 -4.40 -15.28 -57.42
N PRO A 229 -4.22 -15.83 -56.19
CA PRO A 229 -4.20 -15.02 -54.99
C PRO A 229 -3.03 -14.03 -55.05
N PRO A 230 -3.21 -12.77 -54.60
CA PRO A 230 -2.11 -11.81 -54.52
C PRO A 230 -1.06 -12.28 -53.50
N PRO A 231 0.23 -12.01 -53.75
CA PRO A 231 1.30 -12.37 -52.84
C PRO A 231 1.12 -11.66 -51.49
N GLY A 232 1.30 -12.42 -50.42
CA GLY A 232 1.10 -11.98 -49.04
C GLY A 232 1.90 -10.72 -48.72
N THR A 233 1.20 -9.71 -48.23
CA THR A 233 1.83 -8.55 -47.60
C THR A 233 2.46 -8.98 -46.28
N PRO A 234 3.73 -8.61 -46.02
CA PRO A 234 4.38 -8.90 -44.76
C PRO A 234 3.63 -8.18 -43.62
N ARG A 235 3.23 -8.95 -42.61
CA ARG A 235 2.67 -8.43 -41.35
C ARG A 235 3.68 -7.46 -40.74
N THR A 236 3.39 -6.17 -40.80
CA THR A 236 4.09 -5.16 -40.02
C THR A 236 3.82 -5.40 -38.53
N PRO A 237 4.86 -5.41 -37.67
CA PRO A 237 4.68 -5.58 -36.24
C PRO A 237 3.89 -4.40 -35.68
N ARG A 238 2.83 -4.74 -34.94
CA ARG A 238 1.95 -3.80 -34.24
C ARG A 238 2.82 -2.99 -33.26
N PRO A 239 2.86 -1.64 -33.34
CA PRO A 239 3.66 -0.85 -32.42
C PRO A 239 3.14 -1.02 -30.99
N LEU A 240 4.07 -1.25 -30.06
CA LEU A 240 3.78 -1.31 -28.62
C LEU A 240 3.12 0.00 -28.17
N PRO A 241 2.12 -0.06 -27.27
CA PRO A 241 1.48 1.14 -26.75
C PRO A 241 2.53 2.00 -26.04
N LYS A 242 2.56 3.29 -26.39
CA LYS A 242 3.43 4.27 -25.73
C LYS A 242 3.09 4.31 -24.23
N PRO A 243 4.09 4.41 -23.34
CA PRO A 243 3.86 4.55 -21.91
C PRO A 243 3.02 5.80 -21.67
N VAL A 244 1.85 5.59 -21.05
CA VAL A 244 0.99 6.67 -20.58
C VAL A 244 1.75 7.41 -19.49
N ALA A 245 2.07 8.68 -19.73
CA ALA A 245 2.68 9.54 -18.73
C ALA A 245 1.69 9.70 -17.57
N LEU A 246 2.06 9.18 -16.40
CA LEU A 246 1.30 9.39 -15.17
C LEU A 246 1.32 10.88 -14.81
N PRO A 247 0.16 11.49 -14.49
CA PRO A 247 0.10 12.88 -14.06
C PRO A 247 0.87 13.08 -12.74
N PRO A 248 1.46 14.25 -12.52
CA PRO A 248 2.17 14.54 -11.29
C PRO A 248 1.22 14.48 -10.08
N LEU A 249 1.58 13.66 -9.10
CA LEU A 249 0.94 13.61 -7.79
C LEU A 249 1.06 14.99 -7.13
N ALA A 250 -0.05 15.72 -7.09
CA ALA A 250 -0.19 16.92 -6.28
C ALA A 250 -0.13 16.52 -4.80
N LEU A 251 0.93 16.95 -4.13
CA LEU A 251 1.06 16.85 -2.67
C LEU A 251 -0.07 17.65 -2.01
N PRO A 252 -0.84 17.07 -1.07
CA PRO A 252 -1.82 17.83 -0.31
C PRO A 252 -1.11 18.85 0.58
N GLY A 253 -1.69 20.05 0.63
CA GLY A 253 -1.05 21.27 1.05
C GLY A 253 -0.71 21.36 2.53
N THR A 254 0.29 22.20 2.80
CA THR A 254 0.49 22.92 4.05
C THR A 254 -0.51 24.07 4.12
N LEU A 255 -1.46 23.97 5.05
CA LEU A 255 -2.17 25.07 5.69
C LEU A 255 -1.87 24.99 7.19
#